data_AF-A0A935ULY4-F1
#
_entry.id   AF-A0A935ULY4-F1
#
_cell.length_a   1.000
_cell.length_b   1.000
_cell.length_c   1.000
_cell.angle_alpha   90.00
_cell.angle_beta   90.00
_cell.angle_gamma   90.00
#
_symmetry.space_group_name_H-M   'P 1'
#
loop_
_entity.id
_entity.type
_entity.pdbx_description
1 polymer ?
#
loop_
_entity_poly.entity_id
_entity_poly.type
_entity_poly.pdbx_seq_one_letter_code
_entity_poly.pdbx_strand_id
1 'polypeptide(L)'
;MKAKTLIINKLYGYLNKTITFSDKINLLVGINGSGKTSVLNIVNWILTPSLPHLCVTEFESLELSFDYQEKEYQVVVTQDDKILLYNLTNITDDISFTPLAVRLKIPAVRLTQMKLKERFYKEYVGLGPDKGETETWAFVFNQLPKPMVIGLDRYLFTEEKNEVVIYTEEGMQRLVSKNPSNKSSPLDEVRRLANREYNIYKNKHGS
;
A
#
# COMPACT_ATOMS: atom_id res chain seq x y z
N MET A 1 8.73 -11.09 -4.69
CA MET A 1 8.20 -10.04 -5.58
C MET A 1 9.32 -9.06 -5.88
N LYS A 2 9.39 -8.53 -7.10
CA LYS A 2 10.45 -7.64 -7.56
C LYS A 2 9.85 -6.53 -8.41
N ALA A 3 9.87 -5.29 -7.94
CA ALA A 3 9.43 -4.14 -8.74
C ALA A 3 10.37 -3.91 -9.93
N LYS A 4 9.81 -3.57 -11.08
CA LYS A 4 10.53 -3.30 -12.34
C LYS A 4 10.48 -1.82 -12.69
N THR A 5 9.27 -1.28 -12.81
CA THR A 5 9.06 0.10 -13.23
C THR A 5 7.89 0.71 -12.46
N LEU A 6 8.06 1.96 -12.00
CA LEU A 6 6.99 2.80 -11.48
C LEU A 6 6.85 4.04 -12.38
N ILE A 7 5.64 4.28 -12.86
CA ILE A 7 5.27 5.50 -13.58
C ILE A 7 4.22 6.24 -12.75
N ILE A 8 4.46 7.53 -12.54
CA ILE A 8 3.59 8.43 -11.79
C ILE A 8 3.26 9.59 -12.72
N ASN A 9 1.98 9.81 -13.01
CA ASN A 9 1.50 10.93 -13.80
C ASN A 9 0.63 11.86 -12.96
N LYS A 10 1.00 13.15 -12.97
CA LYS A 10 0.32 14.26 -12.30
C LYS A 10 -0.03 14.04 -10.84
N LEU A 11 0.84 13.40 -10.06
CA LEU A 11 0.66 13.34 -8.62
C LEU A 11 0.67 14.75 -8.02
N TYR A 12 -0.32 15.05 -7.18
CA TYR A 12 -0.61 16.38 -6.63
C TYR A 12 -0.76 17.46 -7.71
N GLY A 13 -1.16 17.08 -8.93
CA GLY A 13 -1.41 17.96 -10.06
C GLY A 13 -0.17 18.33 -10.89
N TYR A 14 1.05 18.03 -10.42
CA TYR A 14 2.28 18.47 -11.12
C TYR A 14 3.41 17.43 -11.20
N LEU A 15 3.47 16.46 -10.29
CA LEU A 15 4.61 15.55 -10.20
C LEU A 15 4.47 14.41 -11.21
N ASN A 16 5.38 14.37 -12.18
CA ASN A 16 5.57 13.24 -13.09
C ASN A 16 6.90 12.55 -12.79
N LYS A 17 6.91 11.22 -12.73
CA LYS A 17 8.13 10.42 -12.52
C LYS A 17 8.04 9.09 -13.25
N THR A 18 9.17 8.67 -13.82
CA THR A 18 9.40 7.30 -14.29
C THR A 18 10.63 6.77 -13.57
N ILE A 19 10.49 5.64 -12.89
CA ILE A 19 11.54 5.01 -12.10
C ILE A 19 11.68 3.57 -12.56
N THR A 20 12.87 3.21 -13.03
CA THR A 20 13.25 1.81 -13.27
C THR A 20 14.03 1.31 -12.06
N PHE A 21 13.57 0.22 -11.46
CA PHE A 21 14.20 -0.36 -10.29
C PHE A 21 15.34 -1.30 -10.70
N SER A 22 16.43 -1.24 -9.94
CA SER A 22 17.47 -2.25 -9.96
C SER A 22 17.01 -3.51 -9.24
N ASP A 23 17.49 -4.65 -9.72
CA ASP A 23 17.29 -5.98 -9.16
C ASP A 23 17.86 -6.18 -7.75
N LYS A 24 18.75 -5.28 -7.32
CA LYS A 24 19.46 -5.38 -6.04
C LYS A 24 18.97 -4.32 -5.06
N ILE A 25 19.65 -3.18 -5.03
CA ILE A 25 19.42 -2.10 -4.07
C ILE A 25 19.10 -0.84 -4.85
N ASN A 26 18.03 -0.16 -4.45
CA ASN A 26 17.62 1.12 -4.99
C ASN A 26 17.80 2.19 -3.91
N LEU A 27 18.57 3.23 -4.21
CA LEU A 27 18.78 4.36 -3.30
C LEU A 27 18.05 5.58 -3.84
N LEU A 28 16.99 6.01 -3.15
CA LEU A 28 16.23 7.19 -3.53
C LEU A 28 16.80 8.43 -2.82
N VAL A 29 17.60 9.21 -3.55
CA VAL A 29 18.25 10.43 -3.06
C VAL A 29 17.63 11.69 -3.66
N GLY A 30 17.72 12.81 -2.93
CA GLY A 30 17.20 14.11 -3.38
C GLY A 30 16.94 15.05 -2.22
N ILE A 31 16.75 16.34 -2.53
CA ILE A 31 16.44 17.38 -1.54
C ILE A 31 15.08 17.14 -0.86
N ASN A 32 14.83 17.79 0.28
CA ASN A 32 13.51 17.76 0.90
C ASN A 32 12.45 18.33 -0.06
N GLY A 33 11.24 17.75 -0.04
CA GLY A 33 10.18 18.10 -0.99
C GLY A 33 10.37 17.53 -2.42
N SER A 34 11.42 16.76 -2.71
CA SER A 34 11.62 16.19 -4.05
C SER A 34 10.69 15.00 -4.42
N GLY A 35 9.74 14.68 -3.53
CA GLY A 35 8.76 13.60 -3.72
C GLY A 35 9.26 12.19 -3.37
N LYS A 36 10.37 12.04 -2.63
CA LYS A 36 10.92 10.72 -2.24
C LYS A 36 9.91 9.87 -1.46
N THR A 37 9.34 10.48 -0.42
CA THR A 37 8.33 9.84 0.42
C THR A 37 7.08 9.49 -0.38
N SER A 38 6.68 10.36 -1.31
CA SER A 38 5.53 10.13 -2.19
C SER A 38 5.72 8.90 -3.08
N VAL A 39 6.93 8.71 -3.65
CA VAL A 39 7.27 7.50 -4.42
C VAL A 39 7.13 6.25 -3.56
N LEU A 40 7.71 6.25 -2.35
CA LEU A 40 7.63 5.10 -1.44
C LEU A 40 6.18 4.79 -1.01
N ASN A 41 5.41 5.84 -0.71
CA ASN A 41 4.00 5.72 -0.37
C ASN A 41 3.20 5.11 -1.52
N ILE A 42 3.41 5.56 -2.77
CA ILE A 42 2.72 5.01 -3.94
C ILE A 42 3.02 3.53 -4.13
N VAL A 43 4.30 3.15 -4.08
CA VAL A 43 4.70 1.74 -4.18
C VAL A 43 3.99 0.91 -3.10
N ASN A 44 3.97 1.42 -1.85
CA ASN A 44 3.29 0.74 -0.76
C ASN A 44 1.77 0.65 -0.97
N TRP A 45 1.11 1.75 -1.36
CA TRP A 45 -0.34 1.80 -1.55
C TRP A 45 -0.82 0.98 -2.74
N ILE A 46 0.05 0.71 -3.72
CA ILE A 46 -0.28 -0.18 -4.84
C ILE A 46 -0.12 -1.64 -4.42
N LEU A 47 1.03 -1.99 -3.82
CA LEU A 47 1.37 -3.37 -3.48
C LEU A 47 0.64 -3.90 -2.24
N THR A 48 0.32 -3.01 -1.30
CA THR A 48 -0.63 -3.23 -0.22
C THR A 48 -1.80 -2.29 -0.48
N PRO A 49 -2.82 -2.70 -1.25
CA PRO A 49 -3.81 -1.78 -1.79
C PRO A 49 -4.47 -0.96 -0.70
N SER A 50 -4.07 0.30 -0.61
CA SER A 50 -4.69 1.26 0.27
C SER A 50 -5.65 2.09 -0.55
N LEU A 51 -6.81 1.50 -0.88
CA LEU A 51 -7.90 2.20 -1.55
C LEU A 51 -8.22 3.55 -0.87
N PRO A 52 -8.24 3.66 0.48
CA PRO A 52 -8.47 4.94 1.13
C PRO A 52 -7.42 6.00 0.77
N HIS A 53 -6.12 5.66 0.76
CA HIS A 53 -5.07 6.61 0.38
C HIS A 53 -5.13 6.97 -1.09
N LEU A 54 -5.36 5.98 -1.96
CA LEU A 54 -5.49 6.21 -3.39
C LEU A 54 -6.68 7.14 -3.69
N CYS A 55 -7.84 6.95 -3.03
CA CYS A 55 -9.04 7.77 -3.26
C CYS A 55 -8.91 9.23 -2.79
N VAL A 56 -8.07 9.52 -1.79
CA VAL A 56 -7.89 10.90 -1.27
C VAL A 56 -6.63 11.60 -1.79
N THR A 57 -5.85 10.91 -2.62
CA THR A 57 -4.62 11.44 -3.21
C THR A 57 -4.90 11.82 -4.65
N GLU A 58 -4.58 13.05 -5.02
CA GLU A 58 -4.72 13.54 -6.39
C GLU A 58 -3.59 13.01 -7.29
N PHE A 59 -3.95 12.35 -8.38
CA PHE A 59 -3.07 11.89 -9.47
C PHE A 59 -3.91 11.64 -10.73
N GLU A 60 -3.28 11.52 -11.90
CA GLU A 60 -3.96 11.11 -13.14
C GLU A 60 -3.86 9.59 -13.32
N SER A 61 -2.64 9.05 -13.25
CA SER A 61 -2.41 7.61 -13.27
C SER A 61 -1.16 7.22 -12.50
N LEU A 62 -1.20 6.02 -11.93
CA LEU A 62 -0.09 5.34 -11.28
C LEU A 62 0.05 3.96 -11.91
N GLU A 63 1.25 3.59 -12.33
CA GLU A 63 1.52 2.29 -12.94
C GLU A 63 2.73 1.65 -12.28
N LEU A 64 2.58 0.40 -11.86
CA LEU A 64 3.66 -0.40 -11.28
C LEU A 64 3.73 -1.77 -11.96
N SER A 65 4.87 -2.04 -12.61
CA SER A 65 5.19 -3.37 -13.12
C SER A 65 6.11 -4.11 -12.15
N PHE A 66 5.85 -5.39 -11.92
CA PHE A 66 6.63 -6.22 -11.00
C PHE A 66 6.58 -7.70 -11.36
N ASP A 67 7.61 -8.44 -10.94
CA ASP A 67 7.64 -9.90 -11.04
C ASP A 67 7.16 -10.54 -9.74
N TYR A 68 6.30 -11.55 -9.87
CA TYR A 68 5.87 -12.41 -8.77
C TYR A 68 5.69 -13.85 -9.25
N GLN A 69 6.31 -14.81 -8.56
CA GLN A 69 6.27 -16.24 -8.92
C GLN A 69 6.57 -16.50 -10.41
N GLU A 70 7.68 -15.94 -10.90
CA GLU A 70 8.14 -16.07 -12.30
C GLU A 70 7.20 -15.47 -13.37
N LYS A 71 6.17 -14.75 -12.94
CA LYS A 71 5.23 -14.06 -13.82
C LYS A 71 5.34 -12.55 -13.66
N GLU A 72 5.13 -11.84 -14.75
CA GLU A 72 5.11 -10.39 -14.81
C GLU A 72 3.68 -9.88 -14.63
N TYR A 73 3.52 -8.95 -13.70
CA TYR A 73 2.27 -8.28 -13.41
C TYR A 73 2.41 -6.78 -13.61
N GLN A 74 1.31 -6.15 -13.96
CA GLN A 74 1.16 -4.72 -14.03
C GLN A 74 -0.09 -4.31 -13.24
N VAL A 75 0.09 -3.32 -12.37
CA VAL A 75 -1.04 -2.61 -11.77
C VAL A 75 -1.12 -1.23 -12.37
N VAL A 76 -2.32 -0.85 -12.83
CA VAL A 76 -2.64 0.49 -13.32
C VAL A 76 -3.79 1.05 -12.50
N VAL A 77 -3.51 2.13 -11.76
CA VAL A 77 -4.52 2.87 -11.00
C VAL A 77 -4.80 4.19 -11.70
N THR A 78 -6.06 4.42 -12.06
CA THR A 78 -6.54 5.69 -12.63
C THR A 78 -7.66 6.24 -11.78
N GLN A 79 -7.85 7.56 -11.84
CA GLN A 79 -9.01 8.20 -11.24
C GLN A 79 -9.55 9.29 -12.16
N ASP A 80 -10.87 9.44 -12.12
CA ASP A 80 -11.57 10.61 -12.65
C ASP A 80 -12.31 11.33 -11.51
N ASP A 81 -13.26 12.20 -11.85
CA ASP A 81 -14.04 12.95 -10.86
C ASP A 81 -14.98 12.08 -10.00
N LYS A 82 -15.26 10.84 -10.40
CA LYS A 82 -16.33 9.99 -9.86
C LYS A 82 -15.87 8.60 -9.46
N ILE A 83 -14.85 8.06 -10.10
CA ILE A 83 -14.44 6.66 -9.97
C ILE A 83 -12.92 6.60 -9.91
N LEU A 84 -12.43 5.77 -9.00
CA LEU A 84 -11.08 5.24 -9.00
C LEU A 84 -11.13 3.80 -9.50
N LEU A 85 -10.24 3.44 -10.43
CA LEU A 85 -10.10 2.10 -10.96
C LEU A 85 -8.71 1.56 -10.63
N TYR A 86 -8.67 0.40 -9.98
CA TYR A 86 -7.45 -0.38 -9.75
C TYR A 86 -7.48 -1.60 -10.68
N ASN A 87 -6.67 -1.57 -11.74
CA ASN A 87 -6.57 -2.66 -12.70
C ASN A 87 -5.34 -3.50 -12.39
N LEU A 88 -5.48 -4.82 -12.40
CA LEU A 88 -4.39 -5.77 -12.30
C LEU A 88 -4.38 -6.63 -13.56
N THR A 89 -3.21 -6.77 -14.18
CA THR A 89 -3.01 -7.65 -15.32
C THR A 89 -1.78 -8.52 -15.08
N ASN A 90 -1.90 -9.81 -15.35
CA ASN A 90 -0.77 -10.72 -15.50
C ASN A 90 -0.37 -10.70 -16.98
N ILE A 91 0.77 -10.06 -17.25
CA ILE A 91 1.30 -9.84 -18.60
C ILE A 91 1.82 -11.14 -19.20
N THR A 92 2.39 -12.04 -18.37
CA THR A 92 2.96 -13.31 -18.84
C THR A 92 1.90 -14.25 -19.41
N ASP A 93 0.75 -14.34 -18.74
CA ASP A 93 -0.34 -15.24 -19.14
C ASP A 93 -1.45 -14.54 -19.93
N ASP A 94 -1.31 -13.23 -20.19
CA ASP A 94 -2.34 -12.38 -20.81
C ASP A 94 -3.70 -12.43 -20.09
N ILE A 95 -3.66 -12.43 -18.75
CA ILE A 95 -4.86 -12.49 -17.90
C ILE A 95 -5.12 -11.10 -17.30
N SER A 96 -6.26 -10.50 -17.63
CA SER A 96 -6.73 -9.28 -16.99
C SER A 96 -7.77 -9.61 -15.92
N PHE A 97 -7.51 -9.15 -14.70
CA PHE A 97 -8.42 -9.33 -13.57
C PHE A 97 -9.52 -8.26 -13.59
N THR A 98 -10.68 -8.55 -12.98
CA THR A 98 -11.76 -7.56 -12.85
C THR A 98 -11.27 -6.39 -11.99
N PRO A 99 -11.33 -5.13 -12.47
CA PRO A 99 -10.79 -4.02 -11.72
C PRO A 99 -11.55 -3.76 -10.43
N LEU A 100 -10.84 -3.30 -9.39
CA LEU A 100 -11.51 -2.76 -8.19
C LEU A 100 -11.97 -1.34 -8.51
N ALA A 101 -13.27 -1.09 -8.42
CA ALA A 101 -13.88 0.19 -8.72
C ALA A 101 -14.39 0.85 -7.44
N VAL A 102 -13.89 2.06 -7.14
CA VAL A 102 -14.35 2.83 -5.98
C VAL A 102 -15.03 4.10 -6.45
N ARG A 103 -16.29 4.29 -6.06
CA ARG A 103 -17.02 5.53 -6.34
C ARG A 103 -16.55 6.64 -5.40
N LEU A 104 -15.90 7.64 -5.97
CA LEU A 104 -15.46 8.84 -5.28
C LEU A 104 -16.67 9.72 -4.93
N LYS A 105 -16.72 10.17 -3.68
CA LYS A 105 -17.74 11.13 -3.21
C LYS A 105 -17.44 12.54 -3.72
N ILE A 106 -16.15 12.87 -3.80
CA ILE A 106 -15.62 14.16 -4.23
C ILE A 106 -14.32 13.87 -5.00
N PRO A 107 -14.05 14.58 -6.12
CA PRO A 107 -12.77 14.48 -6.82
C PRO A 107 -11.57 14.75 -5.90
N ALA A 108 -10.50 13.96 -6.01
CA ALA A 108 -9.33 14.09 -5.13
C ALA A 108 -8.67 15.49 -5.20
N VAL A 109 -8.72 16.14 -6.36
CA VAL A 109 -8.27 17.54 -6.57
C VAL A 109 -8.90 18.49 -5.55
N ARG A 110 -10.20 18.36 -5.29
CA ARG A 110 -10.93 19.23 -4.35
C ARG A 110 -10.57 18.91 -2.89
N LEU A 111 -10.23 17.66 -2.59
CA LEU A 111 -9.85 17.24 -1.23
C LEU A 111 -8.52 17.89 -0.81
N THR A 112 -7.56 18.00 -1.74
CA THR A 112 -6.29 18.71 -1.51
C THR A 112 -6.54 20.19 -1.19
N GLN A 113 -7.37 20.87 -1.97
CA GLN A 113 -7.65 22.30 -1.81
C GLN A 113 -8.39 22.62 -0.50
N MET A 114 -9.37 21.81 -0.12
CA MET A 114 -10.23 22.05 1.04
C MET A 114 -9.67 21.49 2.36
N LYS A 115 -8.51 20.83 2.35
CA LYS A 115 -7.93 20.12 3.52
C LYS A 115 -8.88 19.09 4.14
N LEU A 116 -9.72 18.43 3.33
CA LEU A 116 -10.73 17.46 3.78
C LEU A 116 -10.27 16.00 3.70
N LYS A 117 -8.99 15.76 3.37
CA LYS A 117 -8.44 14.41 3.17
C LYS A 117 -8.74 13.46 4.33
N GLU A 118 -8.55 13.89 5.58
CA GLU A 118 -8.75 13.01 6.74
C GLU A 118 -10.22 12.56 6.89
N ARG A 119 -11.17 13.45 6.60
CA ARG A 119 -12.60 13.15 6.68
C ARG A 119 -12.97 12.05 5.69
N PHE A 120 -12.61 12.24 4.42
CA PHE A 120 -12.95 11.30 3.36
C PHE A 120 -12.13 10.01 3.42
N TYR A 121 -10.91 10.07 3.94
CA TYR A 121 -10.10 8.88 4.18
C TYR A 121 -10.88 7.86 5.02
N LYS A 122 -11.49 8.32 6.13
CA LYS A 122 -12.30 7.47 7.02
C LYS A 122 -13.53 6.88 6.33
N GLU A 123 -14.08 7.54 5.32
CA GLU A 123 -15.24 7.04 4.56
C GLU A 123 -14.87 5.89 3.61
N TYR A 124 -13.60 5.81 3.18
CA TYR A 124 -13.11 4.74 2.33
C TYR A 124 -12.46 3.59 3.13
N VAL A 125 -12.21 3.78 4.43
CA VAL A 125 -11.70 2.71 5.30
C VAL A 125 -12.75 1.60 5.42
N GLY A 126 -12.32 0.35 5.25
CA GLY A 126 -13.20 -0.82 5.37
C GLY A 126 -14.03 -1.12 4.13
N LEU A 127 -13.71 -0.50 2.98
CA LEU A 127 -14.21 -0.98 1.69
C LEU A 127 -13.87 -2.47 1.53
N GLY A 128 -14.79 -3.20 0.92
CA GLY A 128 -14.63 -4.60 0.53
C GLY A 128 -14.93 -4.76 -0.95
N PRO A 129 -14.68 -5.96 -1.50
CA PRO A 129 -14.91 -6.21 -2.92
C PRO A 129 -16.39 -6.32 -3.26
N ASP A 130 -16.75 -5.86 -4.46
CA ASP A 130 -18.00 -6.26 -5.08
C ASP A 130 -17.96 -7.73 -5.55
N LYS A 131 -19.13 -8.29 -5.90
CA LYS A 131 -19.26 -9.71 -6.30
C LYS A 131 -18.32 -10.12 -7.44
N GLY A 132 -18.09 -9.23 -8.40
CA GLY A 132 -17.18 -9.48 -9.54
C GLY A 132 -15.70 -9.25 -9.21
N GLU A 133 -15.40 -8.54 -8.12
CA GLU A 133 -14.05 -8.11 -7.74
C GLU A 133 -13.37 -9.08 -6.77
N THR A 134 -14.11 -10.10 -6.29
CA THR A 134 -13.68 -10.98 -5.20
C THR A 134 -12.37 -11.72 -5.53
N GLU A 135 -12.18 -12.11 -6.79
CA GLU A 135 -10.95 -12.76 -7.24
C GLU A 135 -9.75 -11.81 -7.19
N THR A 136 -9.89 -10.63 -7.79
CA THR A 136 -8.87 -9.57 -7.76
C THR A 136 -8.53 -9.19 -6.33
N TRP A 137 -9.53 -9.00 -5.49
CA TRP A 137 -9.36 -8.69 -4.09
C TRP A 137 -8.59 -9.79 -3.36
N ALA A 138 -9.01 -11.06 -3.53
CA ALA A 138 -8.32 -12.18 -2.91
C ALA A 138 -6.86 -12.28 -3.37
N PHE A 139 -6.58 -12.05 -4.65
CA PHE A 139 -5.23 -12.07 -5.18
C PHE A 139 -4.38 -10.96 -4.55
N VAL A 140 -4.83 -9.71 -4.64
CA VAL A 140 -4.01 -8.57 -4.25
C VAL A 140 -3.88 -8.45 -2.72
N PHE A 141 -4.92 -8.74 -1.96
CA PHE A 141 -4.87 -8.63 -0.49
C PHE A 141 -4.34 -9.88 0.22
N ASN A 142 -4.52 -11.08 -0.34
CA ASN A 142 -4.15 -12.32 0.34
C ASN A 142 -2.98 -13.08 -0.31
N GLN A 143 -2.77 -12.96 -1.62
CA GLN A 143 -1.73 -13.73 -2.31
C GLN A 143 -0.46 -12.93 -2.57
N LEU A 144 -0.56 -11.63 -2.86
CA LEU A 144 0.62 -10.80 -3.06
C LEU A 144 1.37 -10.56 -1.74
N PRO A 145 2.71 -10.67 -1.75
CA PRO A 145 3.51 -10.40 -0.56
C PRO A 145 3.50 -8.90 -0.28
N LYS A 146 3.14 -8.54 0.96
CA LYS A 146 3.15 -7.16 1.41
C LYS A 146 4.60 -6.66 1.52
N PRO A 147 4.95 -5.49 0.94
CA PRO A 147 6.27 -4.89 1.15
C PRO A 147 6.52 -4.62 2.64
N MET A 148 7.70 -4.99 3.11
CA MET A 148 8.16 -4.61 4.45
C MET A 148 8.75 -3.21 4.39
N VAL A 149 8.10 -2.26 5.09
CA VAL A 149 8.64 -0.91 5.26
C VAL A 149 9.37 -0.84 6.59
N ILE A 150 10.66 -0.56 6.54
CA ILE A 150 11.50 -0.39 7.75
C ILE A 150 11.83 1.10 7.87
N GLY A 151 11.27 1.74 8.90
CA GLY A 151 11.68 3.09 9.26
C GLY A 151 13.04 3.09 9.97
N LEU A 152 13.72 4.24 9.98
CA LEU A 152 14.98 4.46 10.69
C LEU A 152 14.91 4.10 12.19
N ASP A 153 13.70 4.15 12.77
CA ASP A 153 13.46 3.84 14.19
C ASP A 153 13.37 2.33 14.51
N ARG A 154 13.73 1.41 13.59
CA ARG A 154 13.74 -0.05 13.82
C ARG A 154 12.41 -0.65 14.33
N TYR A 155 11.27 -0.03 14.00
CA TYR A 155 9.97 -0.68 14.13
C TYR A 155 9.72 -1.54 12.89
N LEU A 156 9.51 -2.84 13.07
CA LEU A 156 9.00 -3.74 12.03
C LEU A 156 7.51 -3.46 11.89
N PHE A 157 7.14 -2.64 10.91
CA PHE A 157 5.74 -2.35 10.64
C PHE A 157 5.15 -3.51 9.83
N THR A 158 4.48 -4.42 10.53
CA THR A 158 3.56 -5.39 9.92
C THR A 158 2.18 -5.09 10.49
N GLU A 159 1.18 -5.03 9.62
CA GLU A 159 -0.21 -4.63 9.91
C GLU A 159 -0.96 -5.60 10.83
N GLU A 160 -0.33 -6.20 11.84
CA GLU A 160 -1.05 -7.12 12.74
C GLU A 160 -1.99 -6.40 13.74
N LYS A 161 -1.93 -5.07 13.86
CA LYS A 161 -2.95 -4.29 14.59
C LYS A 161 -3.08 -2.89 13.98
N ASN A 162 -4.22 -2.55 13.35
CA ASN A 162 -4.84 -1.22 13.12
C ASN A 162 -3.98 0.07 13.13
N GLU A 163 -2.70 0.00 12.80
CA GLU A 163 -1.75 1.11 12.81
C GLU A 163 -1.24 1.29 11.38
N VAL A 164 -1.82 2.27 10.69
CA VAL A 164 -1.31 2.75 9.40
C VAL A 164 -0.45 3.98 9.69
N VAL A 165 0.84 3.89 9.39
CA VAL A 165 1.76 5.02 9.52
C VAL A 165 1.81 5.78 8.19
N ILE A 166 1.38 7.03 8.19
CA ILE A 166 1.51 7.92 7.04
C ILE A 166 2.84 8.65 7.14
N TYR A 167 3.68 8.51 6.11
CA TYR A 167 4.85 9.36 5.96
C TYR A 167 4.43 10.65 5.23
N THR A 168 4.45 11.77 5.96
CA THR A 168 4.18 13.11 5.40
C THR A 168 5.49 13.88 5.20
N GLU A 169 5.46 14.93 4.38
CA GLU A 169 6.65 15.77 4.12
C GLU A 169 7.18 16.49 5.36
N GLU A 170 6.34 16.66 6.39
CA GLU A 170 6.69 17.29 7.68
C GLU A 170 7.15 16.27 8.75
N GLY A 171 7.19 14.98 8.43
CA GLY A 171 7.58 13.89 9.34
C GLY A 171 6.62 12.70 9.37
N MET A 172 6.88 11.71 10.23
CA MET A 172 5.98 10.58 10.48
C MET A 172 4.72 11.06 11.21
N GLN A 173 3.56 10.97 10.57
CA GLN A 173 2.27 11.08 11.26
C GLN A 173 1.72 9.67 11.50
N ARG A 174 1.73 9.26 12.78
CA ARG A 174 1.05 8.03 13.22
C ARG A 174 -0.45 8.28 13.23
N LEU A 175 -1.21 7.65 12.34
CA LEU A 175 -2.66 7.55 12.51
C LEU A 175 -2.95 6.35 13.41
N VAL A 176 -2.89 6.57 14.73
CA VAL A 176 -3.35 5.56 15.69
C VAL A 176 -4.87 5.63 15.77
N SER A 177 -5.55 4.56 15.37
CA SER A 177 -6.91 4.30 15.85
C SER A 177 -6.82 4.05 17.36
N LYS A 178 -7.04 5.09 18.17
CA LYS A 178 -7.07 4.98 19.63
C LYS A 178 -8.25 4.09 20.06
N ASN A 179 -7.99 2.80 20.26
CA ASN A 179 -8.70 2.02 21.28
C ASN A 179 -7.87 2.05 22.56
N PRO A 180 -8.38 2.59 23.68
CA PRO A 180 -7.54 2.90 24.86
C PRO A 180 -7.24 1.70 25.78
N SER A 181 -7.24 0.45 25.30
CA SER A 181 -7.13 -0.72 26.18
C SER A 181 -6.29 -1.87 25.61
N ASN A 182 -5.00 -1.66 25.40
CA ASN A 182 -3.95 -2.64 25.74
C ASN A 182 -2.58 -2.08 25.36
N LYS A 183 -1.82 -1.60 26.34
CA LYS A 183 -0.38 -1.36 26.16
C LYS A 183 0.35 -2.69 26.35
N SER A 184 0.33 -3.56 25.34
CA SER A 184 1.30 -4.66 25.28
C SER A 184 2.59 -4.11 24.69
N SER A 185 3.72 -4.26 25.39
CA SER A 185 5.02 -3.80 24.89
C SER A 185 5.42 -4.65 23.67
N PRO A 186 6.08 -4.10 22.65
CA PRO A 186 6.59 -4.88 21.50
C PRO A 186 7.49 -6.06 21.90
N LEU A 187 8.19 -5.95 23.04
CA LEU A 187 8.96 -7.04 23.63
C LEU A 187 8.07 -8.22 24.06
N ASP A 188 6.86 -7.95 24.55
CA ASP A 188 5.90 -8.98 24.94
C ASP A 188 5.35 -9.72 23.71
N GLU A 189 5.19 -9.00 22.59
CA GLU A 189 4.71 -9.53 21.32
C GLU A 189 5.77 -10.42 20.64
N VAL A 190 7.03 -9.98 20.62
CA VAL A 190 8.17 -10.80 20.15
C VAL A 190 8.33 -12.05 21.02
N ARG A 191 8.19 -11.91 22.34
CA ARG A 191 8.23 -13.04 23.27
C ARG A 191 7.07 -14.01 23.03
N ARG A 192 5.88 -13.51 22.72
CA ARG A 192 4.70 -14.33 22.38
C ARG A 192 4.91 -15.12 21.10
N LEU A 193 5.41 -14.48 20.03
CA LEU A 193 5.70 -15.13 18.75
C LEU A 193 6.82 -16.17 18.89
N ALA A 194 7.91 -15.84 19.57
CA ALA A 194 8.99 -16.79 19.84
C ALA A 194 8.52 -18.01 20.63
N ASN A 195 7.67 -17.80 21.65
CA ASN A 195 7.08 -18.90 22.42
C ASN A 195 6.12 -19.75 21.58
N ARG A 196 5.37 -19.13 20.66
CA ARG A 196 4.46 -19.84 19.75
C ARG A 196 5.23 -20.76 18.81
N GLU A 197 6.26 -20.24 18.15
CA GLU A 197 7.11 -21.01 17.24
C GLU A 197 7.89 -22.11 17.99
N TYR A 198 8.38 -21.81 19.20
CA TYR A 198 9.04 -22.81 20.06
C TYR A 198 8.10 -23.96 20.44
N ASN A 199 6.84 -23.66 20.78
CA ASN A 199 5.83 -24.68 21.09
C ASN A 199 5.45 -25.51 19.86
N ILE A 200 5.35 -24.89 18.68
CA ILE A 200 5.11 -25.60 17.41
C ILE A 200 6.28 -26.55 17.09
N TYR A 201 7.52 -26.08 17.27
CA TYR A 201 8.72 -26.89 17.07
C TYR A 201 8.79 -28.07 18.04
N LYS A 202 8.54 -27.84 19.33
CA LYS A 202 8.52 -28.87 20.38
C LYS A 202 7.44 -29.92 20.12
N ASN A 203 6.26 -29.53 19.66
CA ASN A 203 5.18 -30.47 19.34
C ASN A 203 5.44 -31.28 18.06
N LYS A 204 6.28 -30.79 17.14
CA LYS A 204 6.66 -31.52 15.91
C LYS A 204 7.84 -32.48 16.09
N HIS A 205 8.70 -32.26 17.08
CA HIS A 205 9.94 -33.05 17.28
C HIS A 205 10.03 -33.69 18.68
N GLY A 206 8.94 -33.64 19.45
CA GLY A 206 8.85 -34.15 20.81
C GLY A 206 7.80 -35.25 20.95
N SER A 207 7.81 -36.23 20.05
CA SER A 207 7.20 -37.56 20.18
C SER A 207 7.96 -38.53 19.28
#